data_AF-A0A1I4IZ35-F1
#
_entry.id   AF-A0A1I4IZ35-F1
#
_cell.length_a   1.000
_cell.length_b   1.000
_cell.length_c   1.000
_cell.angle_alpha   90.00
_cell.angle_beta   90.00
_cell.angle_gamma   90.00
#
_symmetry.space_group_name_H-M   'P 1'
#
loop_
_entity.id
_entity.type
_entity.pdbx_description
1 polymer ?
#
loop_
_entity_poly.entity_id
_entity_poly.type
_entity_poly.pdbx_seq_one_letter_code
_entity_poly.pdbx_strand_id
1 'polypeptide(L)' 'MEMLGGSCPHCEWQAVAESYAKIVELYQRHLRDEHPEAWLRS' A
#
# COMPACT_ATOMS: atom_id res chain seq x y z
N MET A 1 21.37 -1.01 -1.74
CA MET A 1 20.13 -0.72 -1.00
C MET A 1 19.00 -1.15 -1.90
N GLU A 2 18.32 -2.24 -1.55
CA GLU A 2 17.22 -2.78 -2.35
C GLU A 2 15.97 -1.94 -2.06
N MET A 3 15.40 -1.33 -3.09
CA MET A 3 14.13 -0.61 -2.98
C MET A 3 13.00 -1.61 -3.20
N LEU A 4 12.04 -1.61 -2.28
CA LEU A 4 10.88 -2.48 -2.36
C LEU A 4 9.73 -1.73 -3.03
N GLY A 5 9.00 -2.43 -3.90
CA GLY A 5 7.79 -1.92 -4.54
C GLY A 5 6.53 -2.52 -3.92
N GLY A 6 5.50 -1.71 -3.77
CA GLY A 6 4.14 -2.13 -3.42
C GLY A 6 3.17 -1.63 -4.48
N SER A 7 2.18 -2.44 -4.82
CA SER A 7 1.13 -2.10 -5.77
C SER A 7 -0.24 -2.50 -5.24
N CYS A 8 -1.25 -1.70 -5.52
CA CYS A 8 -2.62 -2.02 -5.14
C CYS A 8 -3.28 -2.93 -6.17
N PRO A 9 -4.03 -3.97 -5.75
CA PRO A 9 -4.80 -4.80 -6.68
C PRO A 9 -6.15 -4.18 -7.06
N HIS A 10 -6.58 -3.11 -6.38
CA HIS A 10 -7.88 -2.47 -6.59
C HIS A 10 -7.80 -1.22 -7.49
N CYS A 11 -6.60 -0.68 -7.71
CA CYS A 11 -6.36 0.48 -8.55
C CYS A 11 -4.90 0.50 -9.06
N GLU A 12 -4.55 1.51 -9.86
CA GLU A 12 -3.21 1.67 -10.43
C GLU A 12 -2.17 2.26 -9.44
N TRP A 13 -2.46 2.26 -8.14
CA TRP A 13 -1.55 2.79 -7.15
C TRP A 13 -0.29 1.94 -7.01
N GLN A 14 0.86 2.62 -7.02
CA GLN A 14 2.18 2.03 -6.83
C GLN A 14 3.01 2.91 -5.91
N ALA A 15 3.80 2.28 -5.04
CA ALA A 15 4.76 2.95 -4.18
C ALA A 15 6.09 2.20 -4.16
N VAL A 16 7.16 2.95 -3.94
CA VAL A 16 8.51 2.42 -3.77
C VAL A 16 9.09 2.97 -2.48
N ALA A 17 9.69 2.13 -1.65
CA ALA A 17 10.31 2.55 -0.40
C ALA A 17 11.53 1.72 -0.03
N GLU A 18 12.34 2.27 0.87
CA GLU A 18 13.59 1.68 1.36
C GLU A 18 13.41 0.53 2.35
N SER A 19 12.17 0.23 2.76
CA SER A 19 11.87 -0.80 3.75
C SER A 19 10.45 -1.33 3.60
N TYR A 20 10.27 -2.61 3.94
CA TYR A 20 8.98 -3.28 3.86
C TYR A 20 7.92 -2.61 4.74
N ALA A 21 8.28 -2.23 5.97
CA ALA A 21 7.39 -1.51 6.88
C ALA A 21 6.83 -0.22 6.24
N LYS A 22 7.68 0.51 5.51
CA LYS A 22 7.28 1.75 4.83
C LYS A 22 6.31 1.51 3.68
N ILE A 23 6.54 0.44 2.90
CA ILE A 23 5.58 0.00 1.87
C ILE A 23 4.24 -0.37 2.49
N VAL A 24 4.25 -1.13 3.59
CA VAL A 24 3.02 -1.53 4.29
C VAL A 24 2.27 -0.32 4.84
N GLU A 25 2.95 0.64 5.45
CA GLU A 25 2.33 1.89 5.92
C GLU A 25 1.66 2.67 4.76
N LEU A 26 2.38 2.85 3.66
CA LEU A 26 1.86 3.54 2.47
C LEU A 26 0.66 2.79 1.88
N TYR A 27 0.75 1.46 1.79
CA TYR A 27 -0.32 0.62 1.26
C TYR A 27 -1.56 0.64 2.17
N GLN A 28 -1.41 0.52 3.48
CA GLN A 28 -2.53 0.59 4.42
C GLN A 28 -3.18 1.97 4.45
N ARG A 29 -2.38 3.04 4.38
CA ARG A 29 -2.91 4.40 4.28
C ARG A 29 -3.70 4.59 2.99
N HIS A 30 -3.16 4.15 1.87
CA HIS A 30 -3.84 4.19 0.58
C HIS A 30 -5.15 3.40 0.61
N LEU A 31 -5.13 2.17 1.11
CA LEU A 31 -6.35 1.38 1.28
C LEU A 31 -7.36 2.09 2.19
N ARG A 32 -6.94 2.75 3.26
CA ARG A 32 -7.86 3.47 4.15
C ARG A 32 -8.55 4.66 3.45
N ASP A 33 -7.81 5.45 2.68
CA ASP A 33 -8.34 6.65 2.00
C ASP A 33 -9.17 6.29 0.77
N GLU A 34 -8.63 5.43 -0.10
CA GLU A 34 -9.18 5.17 -1.44
C GLU A 34 -10.05 3.91 -1.50
N HIS A 35 -9.77 2.92 -0.65
CA HIS A 35 -10.47 1.62 -0.64
C HIS A 35 -10.91 1.21 0.77
N PRO A 36 -11.67 2.05 1.50
CA PRO A 36 -12.03 1.78 2.90
C PRO A 36 -12.77 0.45 3.06
N GLU A 37 -13.52 0.03 2.05
CA GLU A 37 -14.19 -1.27 1.96
C GLU A 37 -13.23 -2.47 1.83
N ALA A 38 -12.10 -2.31 1.12
CA ALA A 38 -11.05 -3.33 1.07
C ALA A 38 -10.17 -3.32 2.34
N TRP A 39 -10.02 -2.14 2.97
CA TRP A 39 -9.31 -1.99 4.25
C TRP A 39 -10.09 -2.62 5.41
N LEU A 40 -11.42 -2.53 5.41
CA LEU A 40 -12.32 -2.99 6.47
C LEU A 40 -12.79 -4.45 6.33
N ARG A 41 -12.12 -5.30 5.53
CA ARG A 41 -12.48 -6.73 5.51
C ARG A 41 -12.19 -7.37 6.87
N SER A 42 -13.24 -7.37 7.70
CA SER A 42 -13.48 -8.18 8.88
C SER A 42 -13.47 -9.67 8.58
#